data_AF-A0A9X1WQW4-F1
#
_entry.id   AF-A0A9X1WQW4-F1
#
_cell.length_a   1.000
_cell.length_b   1.000
_cell.length_c   1.000
_cell.angle_alpha   90.00
_cell.angle_beta   90.00
_cell.angle_gamma   90.00
#
_symmetry.space_group_name_H-M   'P 1'
#
loop_
_entity.id
_entity.type
_entity.pdbx_description
1 polymer ?
#
loop_
_entity_poly.entity_id
_entity_poly.type
_entity_poly.pdbx_seq_one_letter_code
_entity_poly.pdbx_strand_id
1 'polypeptide(L)'
;MESQQPPHHLPHYRRHAGPGIASFIISLVSMLAYIVSVAAMGAIFSNGLAGDDTWTQSTTTGVTVTTIILIGLFAANIIGIILGIIGTVLRNRIKIFAILGLSLNAIIILSFGLMFVILMLRAGRG
;
A
#
# COMPACT_ATOMS: atom_id res chain seq x y z
N MET A 1 52.42 -35.39 -10.12
CA MET A 1 52.09 -34.15 -9.39
C MET A 1 50.84 -33.57 -10.05
N GLU A 2 49.67 -34.10 -9.70
CA GLU A 2 48.40 -33.54 -10.15
C GLU A 2 48.13 -32.28 -9.35
N SER A 3 48.14 -31.14 -10.03
CA SER A 3 47.72 -29.85 -9.50
C SER A 3 46.22 -29.91 -9.20
N GLN A 4 45.88 -30.11 -7.93
CA GLN A 4 44.51 -29.93 -7.45
C GLN A 4 44.10 -28.47 -7.64
N GLN A 5 43.32 -28.21 -8.69
CA GLN A 5 42.66 -26.92 -8.89
C GLN A 5 41.61 -26.73 -7.77
N PRO A 6 41.60 -25.60 -7.05
CA PRO A 6 40.62 -25.35 -6.01
C PRO A 6 39.21 -25.26 -6.61
N PRO A 7 38.17 -25.75 -5.91
CA PRO A 7 36.81 -25.79 -6.44
C PRO A 7 36.31 -24.36 -6.72
N HIS A 8 36.06 -24.06 -7.99
CA HIS A 8 35.45 -22.80 -8.44
C HIS A 8 34.00 -22.72 -7.94
N HIS A 9 33.78 -22.03 -6.83
CA HIS A 9 32.45 -21.69 -6.33
C HIS A 9 31.91 -20.51 -7.15
N LEU A 10 31.15 -20.81 -8.19
CA LEU A 10 30.43 -19.79 -8.97
C LEU A 10 29.45 -19.06 -8.03
N PRO A 11 29.53 -17.73 -7.89
CA PRO A 11 28.57 -16.99 -7.08
C PRO A 11 27.17 -17.22 -7.64
N HIS A 12 26.31 -17.88 -6.87
CA HIS A 12 24.92 -18.10 -7.24
C HIS A 12 24.18 -16.76 -7.29
N TYR A 13 24.10 -16.16 -8.49
CA TYR A 13 23.29 -14.99 -8.75
C TYR A 13 21.80 -15.36 -8.66
N ARG A 14 21.24 -15.28 -7.46
CA ARG A 14 19.80 -15.48 -7.22
C ARG A 14 19.03 -14.37 -7.92
N ARG A 15 18.30 -14.70 -8.98
CA ARG A 15 17.42 -13.70 -9.64
C ARG A 15 16.35 -13.20 -8.66
N HIS A 16 15.79 -12.03 -8.96
CA HIS A 16 14.76 -11.40 -8.14
C HIS A 16 13.37 -12.02 -8.40
N ALA A 17 12.49 -12.03 -7.41
CA ALA A 17 11.12 -12.51 -7.58
C ALA A 17 10.25 -11.41 -8.21
N GLY A 18 9.83 -11.59 -9.48
CA GLY A 18 8.93 -10.66 -10.18
C GLY A 18 7.65 -10.31 -9.41
N PRO A 19 6.94 -11.27 -8.77
CA PRO A 19 5.76 -10.97 -7.96
C PRO A 19 6.06 -10.08 -6.74
N GLY A 20 7.24 -10.25 -6.14
CA GLY A 20 7.69 -9.43 -5.01
C GLY A 20 7.91 -7.97 -5.41
N ILE A 21 8.55 -7.74 -6.57
CA ILE A 21 8.75 -6.39 -7.10
C ILE A 21 7.40 -5.73 -7.43
N ALA A 22 6.48 -6.48 -8.04
CA ALA A 22 5.14 -5.96 -8.34
C ALA A 22 4.39 -5.53 -7.06
N SER A 23 4.44 -6.34 -5.99
CA SER A 23 3.83 -5.98 -4.70
C SER A 23 4.44 -4.71 -4.09
N PHE A 24 5.75 -4.53 -4.25
CA PHE A 24 6.46 -3.34 -3.77
C PHE A 24 6.06 -2.09 -4.56
N ILE A 25 6.01 -2.17 -5.89
CA ILE A 25 5.59 -1.04 -6.73
C ILE A 25 4.14 -0.65 -6.42
N ILE A 26 3.24 -1.64 -6.31
CA ILE A 26 1.84 -1.38 -5.92
C ILE A 26 1.79 -0.64 -4.58
N SER A 27 2.55 -1.11 -3.57
CA SER A 27 2.58 -0.44 -2.26
C SER A 27 3.05 1.00 -2.34
N LEU A 28 4.06 1.30 -3.16
CA LEU A 28 4.63 2.63 -3.31
C LEU A 28 3.66 3.58 -4.02
N VAL A 29 3.06 3.12 -5.12
CA VAL A 29 2.07 3.88 -5.89
C VAL A 29 0.83 4.14 -5.03
N SER A 30 0.32 3.12 -4.34
CA SER A 30 -0.81 3.27 -3.45
C SER A 30 -0.51 4.22 -2.29
N MET A 31 0.67 4.12 -1.68
CA MET A 31 1.07 5.03 -0.59
C MET A 31 1.07 6.49 -1.06
N LEU A 32 1.67 6.79 -2.22
CA LEU A 32 1.65 8.14 -2.79
C LEU A 32 0.22 8.61 -3.08
N ALA A 33 -0.60 7.76 -3.71
CA ALA A 33 -1.97 8.11 -4.03
C ALA A 33 -2.84 8.30 -2.76
N TYR A 34 -2.56 7.58 -1.66
CA TYR A 34 -3.19 7.84 -0.37
C TYR A 34 -2.82 9.20 0.19
N ILE A 35 -1.54 9.57 0.16
CA ILE A 35 -1.08 10.89 0.64
C ILE A 35 -1.81 12.01 -0.13
N VAL A 36 -1.87 11.91 -1.46
CA VAL A 36 -2.58 12.88 -2.31
C VAL A 36 -4.07 12.91 -2.00
N SER A 37 -4.70 11.75 -1.82
CA SER A 37 -6.14 11.66 -1.52
C SER A 37 -6.47 12.28 -0.17
N VAL A 38 -5.66 12.05 0.86
CA VAL A 38 -5.84 12.63 2.19
C VAL A 38 -5.62 14.15 2.15
N ALA A 39 -4.59 14.62 1.42
CA ALA A 39 -4.36 16.06 1.24
C ALA A 39 -5.52 16.74 0.51
N ALA A 40 -6.05 16.11 -0.56
CA ALA A 40 -7.22 16.61 -1.28
C ALA A 40 -8.46 16.66 -0.38
N MET A 41 -8.70 15.62 0.40
CA MET A 41 -9.80 15.58 1.37
C MET A 41 -9.65 16.70 2.42
N GLY A 42 -8.45 16.87 2.97
CA GLY A 42 -8.14 17.94 3.92
C GLY A 42 -8.39 19.33 3.35
N ALA A 43 -8.01 19.57 2.09
CA ALA A 43 -8.28 20.83 1.40
C ALA A 43 -9.79 21.08 1.21
N ILE A 44 -10.57 20.04 0.88
CA ILE A 44 -12.03 20.16 0.75
C ILE A 44 -12.65 20.56 2.10
N PHE A 45 -12.25 19.89 3.19
CA PHE A 45 -12.76 20.20 4.53
C PHE A 45 -12.28 21.55 5.06
N SER A 46 -11.04 21.97 4.77
CA SER A 46 -10.51 23.26 5.22
C SER A 46 -11.26 24.44 4.60
N ASN A 47 -11.68 24.33 3.34
CA ASN A 47 -12.51 25.35 2.69
C ASN A 47 -13.88 25.49 3.37
N GLY A 48 -14.49 24.37 3.80
CA GLY A 48 -15.76 24.41 4.54
C GLY A 48 -15.64 25.02 5.95
N LEU A 49 -14.46 24.96 6.59
CA LEU A 49 -14.22 25.57 7.91
C LEU A 49 -13.88 27.06 7.84
N ALA A 50 -13.50 27.58 6.67
CA ALA A 50 -13.03 28.95 6.47
C ALA A 50 -14.16 30.00 6.31
N GLY A 51 -15.43 29.60 6.50
CA GLY A 51 -16.58 30.52 6.55
C GLY A 51 -17.53 30.44 5.35
N ASP A 52 -17.20 29.65 4.32
CA ASP A 52 -18.16 29.25 3.29
C ASP A 52 -18.94 28.02 3.77
N ASP A 53 -19.86 28.22 4.73
CA ASP A 53 -20.74 27.17 5.30
C ASP A 53 -21.71 26.56 4.27
N THR A 54 -21.60 26.92 2.98
CA THR A 54 -22.38 26.30 1.92
C THR A 54 -21.71 25.01 1.47
N TRP A 55 -22.22 23.89 1.99
CA TRP A 55 -21.93 22.57 1.43
C TRP A 55 -22.46 22.53 -0.01
N THR A 56 -21.59 22.82 -0.97
CA THR A 56 -21.96 22.89 -2.38
C THR A 56 -21.97 21.51 -3.06
N GLN A 57 -22.60 21.44 -4.23
CA GLN A 57 -22.55 20.25 -5.07
C GLN A 57 -21.11 19.89 -5.48
N SER A 58 -20.23 20.88 -5.68
CA SER A 58 -18.82 20.64 -5.99
C SER A 58 -18.07 20.02 -4.81
N THR A 59 -18.31 20.46 -3.57
CA THR A 59 -17.78 19.83 -2.35
C THR A 59 -18.22 18.38 -2.24
N THR A 60 -19.53 18.11 -2.41
CA THR A 60 -20.09 16.74 -2.40
C THR A 60 -19.44 15.85 -3.46
N THR A 61 -19.24 16.41 -4.66
CA THR A 61 -18.62 15.68 -5.79
C THR A 61 -17.16 15.37 -5.48
N GLY A 62 -16.40 16.33 -4.95
CA GLY A 62 -15.01 16.13 -4.53
C GLY A 62 -14.88 15.01 -3.49
N VAL A 63 -15.69 15.06 -2.42
CA VAL A 63 -15.71 14.02 -1.38
C VAL A 63 -16.05 12.66 -1.98
N THR A 64 -17.05 12.59 -2.87
CA THR A 64 -17.49 11.33 -3.50
C THR A 64 -16.39 10.73 -4.37
N VAL A 65 -15.76 11.55 -5.23
CA VAL A 65 -14.68 11.12 -6.11
C VAL A 65 -13.47 10.64 -5.30
N THR A 66 -13.05 11.41 -4.29
CA THR A 66 -11.95 11.01 -3.40
C THR A 66 -12.26 9.71 -2.68
N THR A 67 -13.51 9.51 -2.24
CA THR A 67 -13.94 8.26 -1.58
C THR A 67 -13.87 7.06 -2.53
N ILE A 68 -14.33 7.20 -3.78
CA ILE A 68 -14.23 6.13 -4.79
C ILE A 68 -12.77 5.76 -5.05
N ILE A 69 -11.90 6.77 -5.18
CA ILE A 69 -10.45 6.56 -5.35
C ILE A 69 -9.89 5.78 -4.17
N LEU A 70 -10.20 6.17 -2.92
CA LEU A 70 -9.73 5.47 -1.72
C LEU A 70 -10.17 4.01 -1.68
N ILE A 71 -11.41 3.70 -2.10
CA ILE A 71 -11.91 2.32 -2.20
C ILE A 71 -11.12 1.54 -3.27
N GLY A 72 -10.85 2.15 -4.41
CA GLY A 72 -10.03 1.54 -5.47
C GLY A 72 -8.60 1.26 -5.02
N LEU A 73 -7.97 2.18 -4.29
CA LEU A 73 -6.64 1.97 -3.70
C LEU A 73 -6.65 0.84 -2.66
N PHE A 74 -7.72 0.73 -1.87
CA PHE A 74 -7.86 -0.34 -0.89
C PHE A 74 -7.91 -1.71 -1.58
N ALA A 75 -8.69 -1.83 -2.65
CA ALA A 75 -8.72 -3.04 -3.48
C ALA A 75 -7.34 -3.35 -4.09
N ALA A 76 -6.62 -2.33 -4.57
CA ALA A 76 -5.26 -2.50 -5.08
C ALA A 76 -4.28 -3.00 -4.01
N ASN A 77 -4.41 -2.56 -2.75
CA ASN A 77 -3.59 -3.06 -1.64
C ASN A 77 -3.85 -4.54 -1.34
N ILE A 78 -5.09 -5.02 -1.45
CA ILE A 78 -5.40 -6.45 -1.33
C ILE A 78 -4.64 -7.26 -2.38
N ILE A 79 -4.64 -6.79 -3.64
CA ILE A 79 -3.84 -7.40 -4.71
C ILE A 79 -2.35 -7.36 -4.36
N GLY A 80 -1.86 -6.22 -3.86
CA GLY A 80 -0.50 -6.05 -3.37
C GLY A 80 -0.10 -7.07 -2.30
N ILE A 81 -0.96 -7.33 -1.32
CA ILE A 81 -0.76 -8.36 -0.29
C ILE A 81 -0.63 -9.75 -0.93
N ILE A 82 -1.56 -10.12 -1.82
CA ILE A 82 -1.56 -11.44 -2.47
C ILE A 82 -0.25 -11.63 -3.24
N LEU A 83 0.17 -10.64 -4.04
CA LEU A 83 1.44 -10.67 -4.77
C LEU A 83 2.65 -10.70 -3.84
N GLY A 84 2.61 -10.01 -2.70
CA GLY A 84 3.65 -10.01 -1.68
C GLY A 84 3.81 -11.37 -1.01
N ILE A 85 2.70 -12.04 -0.68
CA ILE A 85 2.69 -13.41 -0.15
C ILE A 85 3.28 -14.38 -1.18
N ILE A 86 2.81 -14.33 -2.43
CA ILE A 86 3.33 -15.17 -3.52
C ILE A 86 4.84 -14.95 -3.71
N GLY A 87 5.28 -13.68 -3.70
CA GLY A 87 6.69 -13.30 -3.78
C GLY A 87 7.55 -13.81 -2.62
N THR A 88 6.96 -13.96 -1.43
CA THR A 88 7.64 -14.46 -0.23
C THR A 88 7.75 -15.98 -0.22
N VAL A 89 6.73 -16.68 -0.73
CA VAL A 89 6.68 -18.15 -0.80
C VAL A 89 7.59 -18.70 -1.93
N LEU A 90 7.89 -17.90 -2.96
CA LEU A 90 8.76 -18.33 -4.06
C LEU A 90 10.17 -18.76 -3.59
N ARG A 91 10.57 -19.99 -3.95
CA ARG A 91 11.86 -20.59 -3.55
C ARG A 91 12.98 -20.06 -4.44
N ASN A 92 14.18 -19.88 -3.87
CA ASN A 92 15.42 -19.54 -4.57
C ASN A 92 15.48 -18.15 -5.26
N ARG A 93 14.75 -17.16 -4.73
CA ARG A 93 14.77 -15.76 -5.19
C ARG A 93 15.01 -14.79 -4.03
N ILE A 94 15.51 -13.58 -4.33
CA ILE A 94 15.71 -12.53 -3.33
C ILE A 94 14.33 -12.00 -2.88
N LYS A 95 14.08 -12.03 -1.56
CA LYS A 95 12.74 -11.81 -0.97
C LYS A 95 12.53 -10.42 -0.38
N ILE A 96 13.57 -9.57 -0.37
CA ILE A 96 13.55 -8.26 0.28
C ILE A 96 12.39 -7.40 -0.25
N PHE A 97 12.20 -7.33 -1.57
CA PHE A 97 11.10 -6.58 -2.18
C PHE A 97 9.71 -7.13 -1.84
N ALA A 98 9.57 -8.46 -1.75
CA ALA A 98 8.30 -9.07 -1.37
C ALA A 98 7.94 -8.76 0.09
N ILE A 99 8.92 -8.83 0.99
CA ILE A 99 8.72 -8.54 2.42
C ILE A 99 8.42 -7.06 2.64
N LEU A 100 9.14 -6.16 1.97
CA LEU A 100 8.89 -4.71 2.05
C LEU A 100 7.51 -4.34 1.51
N GLY A 101 7.16 -4.83 0.31
CA GLY A 101 5.84 -4.60 -0.28
C GLY A 101 4.72 -5.15 0.58
N LEU A 102 4.87 -6.37 1.11
CA LEU A 102 3.90 -6.97 2.02
C LEU A 102 3.75 -6.17 3.31
N SER A 103 4.85 -5.72 3.91
CA SER A 103 4.84 -4.95 5.16
C SER A 103 4.13 -3.60 4.97
N LEU A 104 4.40 -2.90 3.87
CA LEU A 104 3.76 -1.62 3.57
C LEU A 104 2.26 -1.77 3.32
N ASN A 105 1.85 -2.73 2.47
CA ASN A 105 0.42 -2.98 2.24
C ASN A 105 -0.29 -3.43 3.52
N ALA A 106 0.36 -4.26 4.36
CA ALA A 106 -0.20 -4.70 5.62
C ALA A 106 -0.39 -3.55 6.61
N ILE A 107 0.59 -2.64 6.75
CA ILE A 107 0.48 -1.45 7.60
C ILE A 107 -0.67 -0.56 7.13
N ILE A 108 -0.83 -0.36 5.82
CA ILE A 108 -1.94 0.42 5.26
C ILE A 108 -3.28 -0.20 5.64
N ILE A 109 -3.49 -1.48 5.34
CA ILE A 109 -4.76 -2.17 5.64
C ILE A 109 -5.05 -2.17 7.14
N LEU A 110 -4.04 -2.40 7.97
CA LEU A 110 -4.19 -2.41 9.43
C LEU A 110 -4.53 -1.02 9.96
N SER A 111 -3.94 0.04 9.40
CA SER A 111 -4.26 1.43 9.75
C SER A 111 -5.71 1.77 9.41
N PHE A 112 -6.18 1.41 8.20
CA PHE A 112 -7.58 1.59 7.80
C PHE A 112 -8.55 0.80 8.69
N GLY A 113 -8.22 -0.47 8.98
CA GLY A 113 -9.01 -1.33 9.86
C GLY A 113 -9.11 -0.76 11.27
N LEU A 114 -8.00 -0.30 11.85
CA LEU A 114 -7.98 0.33 13.17
C LEU A 114 -8.82 1.62 13.21
N MET A 115 -8.71 2.46 12.17
CA MET A 115 -9.50 3.68 12.06
C MET A 115 -11.00 3.38 12.04
N PHE A 116 -11.42 2.33 11.32
CA PHE A 116 -12.81 1.88 11.31
C PHE A 116 -13.29 1.37 12.68
N VAL A 117 -12.46 0.59 13.37
CA VAL A 117 -12.77 0.12 14.74
C VAL A 117 -12.93 1.29 15.70
N ILE A 118 -12.04 2.29 15.65
CA ILE A 118 -12.14 3.50 16.49
C ILE A 118 -13.43 4.27 16.17
N LEU A 119 -13.76 4.44 14.89
CA LEU A 119 -15.00 5.10 14.47
C LEU A 119 -16.23 4.37 15.04
N MET A 120 -16.28 3.04 14.92
CA MET A 120 -17.39 2.23 15.40
C MET A 120 -17.51 2.27 16.93
N LEU A 121 -16.39 2.21 17.65
CA LEU A 121 -16.35 2.34 19.11
C LEU A 121 -16.81 3.72 19.61
N ARG A 122 -16.58 4.76 18.80
CA ARG A 122 -17.06 6.11 19.07
C ARG A 122 -18.54 6.27 18.72
N ALA A 123 -18.98 5.72 17.59
CA ALA A 123 -20.37 5.78 17.14
C ALA A 123 -21.32 5.01 18.08
N GLY A 124 -20.90 3.87 18.62
CA GLY A 124 -21.69 3.12 19.59
C GLY A 124 -21.74 3.72 21.00
N ARG A 125 -21.03 4.83 21.25
CA ARG A 125 -21.04 5.58 22.52
C ARG A 125 -21.78 6.92 22.42
N GLY A 126 -22.29 7.28 21.24
CA GLY A 126 -23.06 8.50 20.98
C GLY A 126 -24.56 8.29 21.11
#